data_AF-A0AAW0TQX2-F1
#
_entry.id   AF-A0AAW0TQX2-F1
#
_cell.length_a   1.000
_cell.length_b   1.000
_cell.length_c   1.000
_cell.angle_alpha   90.00
_cell.angle_beta   90.00
_cell.angle_gamma   90.00
#
_symmetry.space_group_name_H-M   'P 1'
#
loop_
_entity.id
_entity.type
_entity.pdbx_description
1 polymer ?
#
loop_
_entity_poly.entity_id
_entity_poly.type
_entity_poly.pdbx_seq_one_letter_code
_entity_poly.pdbx_strand_id
1 'polypeptide(L)'
;MWRSLQVMLVVGVVGVCMPPLLLNTFRRVVTMAASGAYVPGTHSMAFVTAPSQEVAKKIAGGLVKNKLAACVNIIPQRGVCVRVEGGD
;
A
#
# COMPACT_ATOMS: atom_id res chain seq x y z
N MET A 1 39.38 24.98 31.95
CA MET A 1 38.95 23.57 32.10
C MET A 1 37.46 23.33 31.89
N TRP A 2 36.54 24.04 32.56
CA TRP A 2 35.09 23.77 32.51
C TRP A 2 34.45 23.82 31.10
N ARG A 3 34.85 24.81 30.29
CA ARG A 3 34.38 24.98 28.90
C ARG A 3 34.78 23.81 28.00
N SER A 4 36.00 23.27 28.17
CA SER A 4 36.49 22.12 27.40
C SER A 4 35.77 20.82 27.79
N LEU A 5 35.41 20.69 29.07
CA LEU A 5 34.65 19.55 29.58
C LEU A 5 33.22 19.52 29.01
N GLN A 6 32.57 20.70 28.93
CA GLN A 6 31.24 20.82 28.31
C GLN A 6 31.26 20.46 26.82
N VAL A 7 32.30 20.86 26.08
CA VAL A 7 32.43 20.53 24.65
C VAL A 7 32.60 19.03 24.44
N MET A 8 33.43 18.35 25.25
CA MET A 8 33.56 16.88 25.17
C MET A 8 32.26 16.15 25.47
N LEU A 9 31.50 16.60 26.47
CA LEU A 9 30.24 15.98 26.85
C LEU A 9 29.18 16.13 25.75
N VAL A 10 29.07 17.32 25.14
CA VAL A 10 28.13 17.55 24.03
C VAL A 10 28.51 16.73 22.80
N VAL A 11 29.79 16.69 22.42
CA VAL A 11 30.27 15.90 21.27
C VAL A 11 30.06 14.39 21.49
N GLY A 12 30.32 13.90 22.70
CA GLY A 12 30.06 12.50 23.06
C GLY A 12 28.57 12.14 23.00
N VAL A 13 27.70 12.98 23.56
CA VAL A 13 26.24 12.75 23.55
C VAL A 13 25.69 12.78 22.12
N VAL A 14 26.08 13.77 21.30
CA VAL A 14 25.65 13.85 19.90
C VAL A 14 26.20 12.67 19.09
N GLY A 15 27.46 12.29 19.29
CA GLY A 15 28.10 11.16 18.60
C GLY A 15 27.50 9.80 18.94
N VAL A 16 27.00 9.60 20.17
CA VAL A 16 26.33 8.36 20.59
C VAL A 16 24.84 8.35 20.21
N CYS A 17 24.18 9.51 20.20
CA CYS A 17 22.75 9.62 19.94
C CYS A 17 22.40 9.67 18.44
N MET A 18 23.28 10.22 17.59
CA MET A 18 23.07 10.29 16.14
C MET A 18 23.01 8.93 15.42
N PRO A 19 23.95 7.98 15.62
CA PRO A 19 23.93 6.70 14.91
C PRO A 19 22.67 5.83 15.13
N PRO A 20 22.10 5.68 16.35
CA PRO A 20 20.87 4.90 16.53
C PRO A 20 19.64 5.60 15.92
N LEU A 21 19.59 6.95 15.92
CA LEU A 21 18.54 7.67 15.21
C LEU A 21 18.65 7.46 13.69
N LEU A 22 19.86 7.59 13.12
CA LEU A 22 20.13 7.36 11.70
C LEU A 22 19.84 5.93 11.26
N LEU A 23 20.24 4.93 12.05
CA LEU A 23 19.95 3.52 11.76
C LEU A 23 18.45 3.23 11.87
N ASN A 24 17.75 3.82 12.84
CA ASN A 24 16.30 3.65 12.99
C ASN A 24 15.51 4.30 11.85
N THR A 25 15.90 5.50 11.41
CA THR A 25 15.27 6.13 10.23
C THR A 25 15.60 5.37 8.96
N PHE A 26 16.84 4.91 8.79
CA PHE A 26 17.25 4.10 7.65
C PHE A 26 16.46 2.78 7.57
N ARG A 27 16.30 2.07 8.70
CA ARG A 27 15.47 0.85 8.77
C ARG A 27 14.03 1.12 8.35
N ARG A 28 13.44 2.23 8.78
CA ARG A 28 12.08 2.61 8.37
C ARG A 28 11.98 2.89 6.88
N VAL A 29 12.96 3.57 6.30
CA VAL A 29 12.99 3.86 4.84
C VAL A 29 13.13 2.57 4.03
N VAL A 30 14.01 1.65 4.43
CA VAL A 30 14.20 0.36 3.76
C VAL A 30 12.93 -0.51 3.83
N THR A 31 12.25 -0.55 4.98
CA THR A 31 10.99 -1.31 5.12
C THR A 31 9.87 -0.76 4.22
N MET A 32 9.79 0.56 4.03
CA MET A 32 8.78 1.17 3.15
C MET A 32 9.11 0.96 1.66
N ALA A 33 10.40 0.90 1.30
CA ALA A 33 10.79 0.53 -0.06
C ALA A 33 10.47 -0.95 -0.37
N ALA A 34 10.45 -1.80 0.66
CA ALA A 34 10.12 -3.22 0.55
C ALA A 34 8.62 -3.52 0.61
N SER A 35 7.75 -2.56 0.96
CA SER A 35 6.30 -2.77 0.97
C SER A 35 5.77 -2.76 -0.46
N GLY A 36 5.78 -3.94 -1.10
CA GLY A 36 4.96 -4.30 -2.25
C GLY A 36 4.91 -3.26 -3.37
N ALA A 37 6.00 -3.14 -4.13
CA ALA A 37 5.95 -2.45 -5.41
C ALA A 37 4.88 -3.12 -6.30
N TYR A 38 4.02 -2.33 -6.95
CA TYR A 38 3.05 -2.82 -7.92
C TYR A 38 3.78 -3.65 -8.98
N VAL A 39 3.46 -4.93 -9.07
CA VAL A 39 3.99 -5.81 -10.11
C VAL A 39 3.03 -5.72 -11.29
N PRO A 40 3.48 -5.23 -12.47
CA PRO A 40 2.64 -5.22 -13.66
C PRO A 40 2.16 -6.64 -13.98
N GLY A 41 0.86 -6.82 -14.19
CA GLY A 41 0.25 -8.12 -14.52
C GLY A 41 -0.43 -8.85 -13.36
N THR A 42 -0.13 -8.52 -12.09
CA THR A 42 -0.79 -9.15 -10.93
C THR A 42 -2.17 -8.58 -10.63
N HIS A 43 -2.57 -7.50 -11.30
CA HIS A 43 -3.90 -6.92 -11.17
C HIS A 43 -4.52 -6.78 -12.56
N SER A 44 -5.73 -7.31 -12.71
CA SER A 44 -6.48 -7.30 -13.95
C SER A 44 -7.82 -6.57 -13.79
N MET A 45 -8.32 -5.98 -14.87
CA MET A 45 -9.61 -5.31 -14.90
C MET A 45 -10.51 -5.97 -15.93
N ALA A 46 -11.68 -6.42 -15.48
CA ALA A 46 -12.67 -7.06 -16.34
C ALA A 46 -13.90 -6.15 -16.49
N PHE A 47 -14.37 -6.00 -17.72
CA PHE A 47 -15.60 -5.27 -18.04
C PHE A 47 -16.69 -6.27 -18.42
N VAL A 48 -17.78 -6.26 -17.66
CA VAL A 48 -18.91 -7.17 -17.87
C VAL A 48 -20.15 -6.33 -18.09
N THR A 49 -20.76 -6.45 -19.27
CA THR A 49 -22.03 -5.79 -19.54
C THR A 49 -23.17 -6.62 -18.96
N ALA A 50 -24.10 -5.95 -18.27
CA ALA A 50 -25.29 -6.57 -17.71
C ALA A 50 -26.55 -5.89 -18.29
N PRO A 51 -27.63 -6.64 -18.55
CA PRO A 51 -28.84 -6.10 -19.19
C PRO A 51 -29.69 -5.23 -18.26
N SER A 52 -29.52 -5.35 -16.94
CA SER A 52 -30.23 -4.52 -15.95
C SER A 52 -29.36 -4.22 -14.74
N GLN A 53 -29.70 -3.14 -14.02
CA GLN A 53 -28.95 -2.72 -12.84
C GLN A 53 -29.06 -3.72 -11.68
N GLU A 54 -30.17 -4.44 -11.60
CA GLU A 54 -30.39 -5.48 -10.59
C GLU A 54 -29.48 -6.69 -10.83
N VAL A 55 -29.34 -7.12 -12.09
CA VAL A 55 -28.43 -8.20 -12.49
C VAL A 55 -26.98 -7.79 -12.24
N ALA A 56 -26.61 -6.55 -12.61
CA ALA A 56 -25.31 -5.97 -12.29
C ALA A 56 -24.97 -6.03 -10.79
N LYS A 57 -25.92 -5.66 -9.92
CA LYS A 57 -25.74 -5.72 -8.46
C LYS A 57 -25.60 -7.14 -7.94
N LYS A 58 -26.36 -8.10 -8.49
CA LYS A 58 -26.24 -9.52 -8.11
C LYS A 58 -24.87 -10.09 -8.48
N ILE A 59 -24.38 -9.78 -9.69
CA ILE A 59 -23.04 -10.18 -10.16
C ILE A 59 -21.96 -9.56 -9.27
N ALA A 60 -22.01 -8.24 -9.06
CA ALA A 60 -21.08 -7.53 -8.18
C ALA A 60 -21.05 -8.13 -6.77
N GLY A 61 -22.22 -8.40 -6.20
CA GLY A 61 -22.35 -9.02 -4.88
C GLY A 61 -21.76 -10.43 -4.83
N GLY A 62 -21.94 -11.23 -5.88
CA GLY A 62 -21.35 -12.56 -5.98
C GLY A 62 -19.81 -12.53 -6.07
N LEU A 63 -19.25 -11.57 -6.80
CA LEU A 63 -17.80 -11.43 -6.97
C LEU A 63 -17.10 -11.03 -5.67
N VAL A 64 -17.68 -10.08 -4.92
CA VAL A 64 -17.12 -9.64 -3.64
C VAL A 64 -17.29 -10.70 -2.56
N LYS A 65 -18.48 -11.35 -2.48
CA LYS A 65 -18.73 -12.41 -1.49
C LYS A 65 -17.79 -13.60 -1.63
N ASN A 66 -17.48 -13.98 -2.86
CA ASN A 66 -16.57 -15.10 -3.15
C ASN A 66 -15.09 -14.66 -3.22
N LYS A 67 -14.76 -13.41 -2.87
CA LYS A 67 -13.39 -12.85 -2.91
C LYS A 67 -12.72 -12.97 -4.29
N LEU A 68 -13.52 -13.03 -5.36
CA LEU A 68 -13.04 -13.06 -6.75
C LEU A 68 -12.64 -11.66 -7.23
N ALA A 69 -13.05 -10.63 -6.51
CA ALA A 69 -12.74 -9.24 -6.82
C ALA A 69 -12.53 -8.44 -5.55
N ALA A 70 -11.52 -7.58 -5.55
CA ALA A 70 -11.25 -6.67 -4.44
C ALA A 70 -12.26 -5.52 -4.42
N CYS A 71 -12.62 -5.01 -5.61
CA CYS A 71 -13.55 -3.89 -5.76
C CYS A 71 -14.36 -4.04 -7.06
N VAL A 72 -15.60 -3.55 -7.03
CA VAL A 72 -16.49 -3.53 -8.18
C VAL A 72 -17.11 -2.15 -8.32
N ASN A 73 -17.07 -1.58 -9.51
CA ASN A 73 -17.71 -0.31 -9.84
C ASN A 73 -18.86 -0.54 -10.83
N ILE A 74 -20.05 0.01 -10.54
CA ILE A 74 -21.23 -0.16 -11.38
C ILE A 74 -21.45 1.12 -12.17
N ILE A 75 -21.34 1.05 -13.50
CA ILE A 75 -21.55 2.20 -14.39
C ILE A 75 -22.98 2.15 -14.93
N PRO A 76 -23.86 3.10 -14.58
CA PRO A 76 -25.20 3.16 -15.17
C PRO A 76 -25.07 3.37 -16.69
N GLN A 77 -25.88 2.63 -17.47
CA GLN A 77 -25.96 2.65 -18.94
C GLN A 77 -24.95 1.81 -19.75
N ARG A 78 -23.80 1.37 -19.20
CA ARG A 78 -22.79 0.62 -20.00
C ARG A 78 -22.31 -0.72 -19.44
N GLY A 79 -22.33 -0.94 -18.12
CA GLY A 79 -21.93 -2.23 -17.53
C GLY A 79 -21.24 -2.14 -16.17
N VAL A 80 -20.83 -3.29 -15.64
CA VAL A 80 -20.09 -3.43 -14.38
C VAL A 80 -18.60 -3.59 -14.69
N CYS A 81 -17.77 -2.80 -14.01
CA CYS A 81 -16.32 -2.91 -14.07
C CYS A 81 -15.84 -3.57 -12.79
N VAL A 82 -15.11 -4.67 -12.91
CA VAL A 82 -14.61 -5.46 -11.78
C VAL A 82 -13.09 -5.32 -11.77
N ARG A 83 -12.53 -4.98 -10.61
CA ARG A 83 -11.09 -5.08 -10.37
C ARG A 83 -10.81 -6.44 -9.74
N VAL A 84 -10.18 -7.32 -10.48
CA VAL A 84 -9.76 -8.64 -10.02
C VAL A 84 -8.28 -8.55 -9.71
N GLU A 85 -7.89 -8.87 -8.47
CA GLU A 85 -6.48 -9.19 -8.22
C GLU A 85 -6.21 -10.52 -8.90
N GLY A 86 -5.34 -10.50 -9.90
CA GLY A 86 -4.94 -11.70 -10.61
C GLY A 86 -4.05 -12.49 -9.67
N GLY A 87 -4.60 -13.54 -9.07
CA GLY A 87 -3.77 -14.59 -8.50
C GLY A 87 -3.08 -15.33 -9.64
N ASP A 88 -1.78 -15.54 -9.50
CA ASP A 88 -1.06 -16.61 -10.20
C ASP A 88 -1.72 -17.98 -9.93
#